data_AF-A0A1F5VNK4-F1
#
_entry.id   AF-A0A1F5VNK4-F1
#
_cell.length_a   1.000
_cell.length_b   1.000
_cell.length_c   1.000
_cell.angle_alpha   90.00
_cell.angle_beta   90.00
_cell.angle_gamma   90.00
#
_symmetry.space_group_name_H-M   'P 1'
#
loop_
_entity.id
_entity.type
_entity.pdbx_description
1 polymer ?
#
loop_
_entity_poly.entity_id
_entity_poly.type
_entity_poly.pdbx_seq_one_letter_code
_entity_poly.pdbx_strand_id
1 'polypeptide(L)'
;MNDRMEQELKLLRKDFPDLEFKEDSMWIRIPFYNLPPDIWNRDTATVCFQIPPGYPGNPPYGFFVMDGLRLKEADEKPTNYEEPAQTPFDGSWGKFSWAHNNSWRATSDLSSGSNLLNFVRSFQDRLKEGK
;
A
#
# COMPACT_ATOMS: atom_id res chain seq x y z
N MET A 1 18.51 -8.67 7.83
CA MET A 1 17.08 -8.99 7.74
C MET A 1 16.64 -9.93 8.87
N ASN A 2 15.44 -9.75 9.46
CA ASN A 2 14.90 -10.65 10.50
C ASN A 2 13.95 -11.68 9.86
N ASP A 3 13.87 -12.90 10.39
CA ASP A 3 13.10 -14.04 9.85
C ASP A 3 11.66 -13.67 9.45
N ARG A 4 11.00 -12.83 10.26
CA ARG A 4 9.65 -12.37 9.94
C ARG A 4 9.58 -11.60 8.63
N MET A 5 10.52 -10.69 8.37
CA MET A 5 10.46 -9.83 7.18
C MET A 5 10.66 -10.64 5.89
N GLU A 6 11.52 -11.65 5.93
CA GLU A 6 11.68 -12.58 4.82
C GLU A 6 10.38 -13.32 4.52
N GLN A 7 9.67 -13.76 5.55
CA GLN A 7 8.38 -14.42 5.39
C GLN A 7 7.29 -13.47 4.87
N GLU A 8 7.25 -12.21 5.33
CA GLU A 8 6.34 -11.17 4.84
C GLU A 8 6.55 -10.90 3.35
N LEU A 9 7.80 -10.71 2.92
CA LEU A 9 8.13 -10.51 1.51
C LEU A 9 7.84 -11.76 0.67
N LYS A 10 8.15 -12.94 1.20
CA LYS A 10 7.81 -14.21 0.54
C LYS A 10 6.29 -14.34 0.36
N LEU A 11 5.49 -13.91 1.32
CA LEU A 11 4.04 -13.92 1.23
C LEU A 11 3.54 -12.91 0.20
N LEU A 12 4.00 -11.66 0.25
CA LEU A 12 3.64 -10.62 -0.72
C LEU A 12 4.01 -11.01 -2.15
N ARG A 13 5.20 -11.59 -2.38
CA ARG A 13 5.66 -12.01 -3.71
C ARG A 13 4.82 -13.11 -4.36
N LYS A 14 3.97 -13.81 -3.60
CA LYS A 14 2.99 -14.75 -4.18
C LYS A 14 1.93 -14.02 -5.01
N ASP A 15 1.53 -12.83 -4.57
CA ASP A 15 0.51 -12.01 -5.22
C ASP A 15 1.14 -10.90 -6.10
N PHE A 16 2.33 -10.44 -5.73
CA PHE A 16 3.05 -9.34 -6.38
C PHE A 16 4.52 -9.74 -6.66
N PRO A 17 4.77 -10.61 -7.65
CA PRO A 17 6.11 -11.16 -7.91
C PRO A 17 7.15 -10.08 -8.24
N ASP A 18 6.72 -8.99 -8.89
CA ASP A 18 7.58 -7.88 -9.31
C ASP A 18 7.73 -6.79 -8.24
N LEU A 19 7.34 -7.05 -6.99
CA LEU A 19 7.52 -6.06 -5.92
C LEU A 19 9.00 -5.76 -5.69
N GLU A 20 9.29 -4.49 -5.46
CA GLU A 20 10.61 -4.01 -5.04
C GLU A 20 10.59 -3.70 -3.54
N PHE A 21 11.64 -4.11 -2.83
CA PHE A 21 11.84 -3.78 -1.43
C PHE A 21 13.15 -3.01 -1.26
N LYS A 22 13.08 -1.82 -0.68
CA LYS A 22 14.24 -1.00 -0.31
C LYS A 22 14.54 -1.17 1.17
N GLU A 23 15.45 -2.10 1.50
CA GLU A 23 15.78 -2.47 2.90
C GLU A 23 16.25 -1.26 3.72
N ASP A 24 17.10 -0.39 3.16
CA ASP A 24 17.66 0.77 3.87
C ASP A 24 16.61 1.77 4.39
N SER A 25 15.46 1.85 3.72
CA SER A 25 14.39 2.80 4.05
C SER A 25 13.10 2.10 4.51
N MET A 26 13.07 0.76 4.46
CA MET A 26 11.94 -0.09 4.78
C MET A 26 10.69 0.21 3.91
N TRP A 27 10.88 0.44 2.61
CA TRP A 27 9.79 0.69 1.66
C TRP A 27 9.54 -0.47 0.72
N ILE A 28 8.27 -0.69 0.39
CA ILE A 28 7.85 -1.64 -0.65
C ILE A 28 7.15 -0.89 -1.78
N ARG A 29 7.53 -1.17 -3.03
CA ARG A 29 6.86 -0.71 -4.25
C ARG A 29 6.25 -1.91 -4.98
N ILE A 30 4.99 -1.78 -5.38
CA ILE A 30 4.26 -2.74 -6.19
C ILE A 30 3.96 -2.04 -7.53
N PRO A 31 4.61 -2.44 -8.63
CA PRO A 31 4.51 -1.75 -9.92
C PRO A 31 3.13 -1.93 -10.58
N PHE A 32 2.44 -3.04 -10.33
CA PHE A 32 1.15 -3.36 -10.93
C PHE A 32 0.13 -3.69 -9.85
N TYR A 33 -0.64 -2.68 -9.44
CA TYR A 33 -1.77 -2.83 -8.53
C TYR A 33 -3.07 -2.54 -9.26
N ASN A 34 -3.99 -3.51 -9.27
CA ASN A 34 -5.29 -3.34 -9.91
C ASN A 34 -6.15 -2.36 -9.12
N LEU A 35 -6.69 -1.36 -9.81
CA LEU A 35 -7.65 -0.43 -9.24
C LEU A 35 -9.06 -0.97 -9.41
N PRO A 36 -10.01 -0.61 -8.52
CA PRO A 36 -11.42 -0.90 -8.72
C PRO A 36 -11.89 -0.39 -10.09
N PRO A 37 -12.54 -1.24 -10.91
CA PRO A 37 -13.04 -0.81 -12.22
C PRO A 37 -14.07 0.30 -12.05
N ASP A 38 -14.14 1.16 -13.07
CA ASP A 38 -15.13 2.24 -13.21
C ASP A 38 -15.10 3.38 -12.20
N ILE A 39 -14.27 3.32 -11.16
CA ILE A 39 -14.11 4.41 -10.18
C ILE A 39 -12.99 5.38 -10.59
N TRP A 40 -11.90 4.86 -11.16
CA TRP A 40 -10.67 5.61 -11.38
C TRP A 40 -10.39 5.88 -12.85
N ASN A 41 -9.60 6.93 -13.14
CA ASN A 41 -9.19 7.31 -14.49
C ASN A 41 -8.19 6.35 -15.17
N ARG A 42 -7.85 5.23 -14.54
CA ARG A 42 -6.97 4.17 -15.04
C ARG A 42 -7.28 2.86 -14.31
N ASP A 43 -6.94 1.73 -14.92
CA ASP A 43 -7.26 0.39 -14.38
C ASP A 43 -6.19 -0.16 -13.42
N THR A 44 -4.96 0.35 -13.51
CA THR A 44 -3.83 -0.07 -12.69
C THR A 44 -3.02 1.13 -12.22
N ALA A 45 -2.36 1.00 -11.07
CA ALA A 45 -1.41 1.97 -10.58
C ALA A 45 -0.17 1.31 -9.98
N THR A 46 0.94 2.05 -10.00
CA THR A 46 2.09 1.76 -9.15
C THR A 46 1.80 2.30 -7.76
N VAL A 47 1.92 1.44 -6.75
CA VAL A 47 1.70 1.80 -5.35
C VAL A 47 2.94 1.54 -4.50
N CYS A 48 3.12 2.30 -3.43
CA CYS A 48 4.15 2.00 -2.45
C CYS A 48 3.70 2.31 -1.03
N PHE A 49 4.38 1.74 -0.04
CA PHE A 49 4.13 2.01 1.37
C PHE A 49 5.40 1.79 2.19
N GLN A 50 5.44 2.42 3.37
CA GLN A 50 6.54 2.28 4.31
C GLN A 50 6.16 1.29 5.41
N ILE A 51 7.10 0.42 5.76
CA ILE A 51 7.04 -0.40 6.97
C ILE A 51 7.59 0.45 8.13
N PRO A 52 6.80 0.71 9.18
CA PRO A 52 7.21 1.62 10.24
C PRO A 52 8.26 0.97 11.16
N PRO A 53 9.06 1.79 11.87
CA PRO A 53 9.84 1.31 13.00
C PRO A 53 8.94 0.61 14.03
N GLY A 54 9.40 -0.51 14.58
CA GLY A 54 8.63 -1.31 15.53
C GLY A 54 7.59 -2.24 14.89
N TYR A 55 7.57 -2.36 13.55
CA TYR A 55 6.84 -3.45 12.89
C TYR A 55 7.30 -4.81 13.44
N PRO A 56 6.39 -5.73 13.77
CA PRO A 56 4.95 -5.73 13.48
C PRO A 56 4.05 -5.19 14.59
N GLY A 57 4.63 -4.72 15.72
CA GLY A 57 3.88 -4.11 16.81
C GLY A 57 3.21 -2.79 16.39
N ASN A 58 3.88 -2.03 15.53
CA ASN A 58 3.33 -0.84 14.89
C ASN A 58 2.87 -1.18 13.46
N PRO A 59 1.57 -0.99 13.12
CA PRO A 59 1.09 -1.24 11.77
C PRO A 59 1.54 -0.15 10.78
N PRO A 60 1.72 -0.48 9.49
CA PRO A 60 1.87 0.52 8.44
C PRO A 60 0.70 1.50 8.38
N TYR A 61 0.99 2.72 7.95
CA TYR A 61 0.00 3.77 7.79
C TYR A 61 0.19 4.50 6.46
N GLY A 62 -0.92 4.65 5.75
CA GLY A 62 -1.01 5.23 4.44
C GLY A 62 -0.38 4.38 3.36
N PHE A 63 -0.78 4.66 2.13
CA PHE A 63 -0.14 4.14 0.95
C PHE A 63 -0.08 5.24 -0.10
N PHE A 64 0.86 5.10 -1.01
CA PHE A 64 1.18 6.09 -2.01
C PHE A 64 0.88 5.50 -3.36
N VAL A 65 0.42 6.32 -4.27
CA VAL A 65 0.19 5.98 -5.67
C VAL A 65 0.91 6.99 -6.54
N MET A 66 1.36 6.58 -7.72
CA MET A 66 1.83 7.56 -8.72
C MET A 66 0.75 8.62 -8.96
N ASP A 67 1.17 9.87 -9.08
CA ASP A 67 0.26 11.02 -9.15
C ASP A 67 -0.72 10.99 -10.35
N GLY A 68 -1.64 11.93 -10.31
CA GLY A 68 -2.68 12.10 -11.32
C GLY A 68 -3.81 11.07 -11.22
N LEU A 69 -3.94 10.38 -10.08
CA LEU A 69 -5.08 9.52 -9.83
C LEU A 69 -6.32 10.40 -9.60
N ARG A 70 -7.37 10.19 -10.41
CA ARG A 70 -8.62 10.98 -10.37
C ARG A 70 -9.82 10.06 -10.46
N LEU A 71 -10.96 10.53 -9.95
CA LEU A 71 -12.23 9.86 -10.13
C LEU A 71 -12.66 9.93 -11.60
N LYS A 72 -13.08 8.80 -12.17
CA LYS A 72 -13.42 8.66 -13.59
C LYS A 72 -14.55 9.58 -14.03
N GLU A 73 -15.56 9.78 -13.17
CA GLU A 73 -16.77 10.53 -13.52
C GLU A 73 -16.60 12.05 -13.53
N ALA A 74 -15.74 12.59 -12.67
CA ALA A 74 -15.66 14.03 -12.42
C ALA A 74 -14.26 14.63 -12.63
N ASP A 75 -13.24 13.81 -12.91
CA ASP A 75 -11.82 14.20 -12.92
C ASP A 75 -11.37 14.88 -11.61
N GLU A 76 -12.06 14.57 -10.52
CA GLU A 76 -11.82 15.15 -9.20
C GLU A 76 -10.77 14.36 -8.41
N LYS A 77 -10.11 15.06 -7.49
CA LYS A 77 -9.24 14.41 -6.49
C LYS A 77 -10.12 13.69 -5.46
N PRO A 78 -9.79 12.44 -5.07
CA PRO A 78 -10.46 11.78 -3.95
C PRO A 78 -10.17 12.49 -2.62
N THR A 79 -11.00 12.33 -1.59
CA THR A 79 -10.67 12.82 -0.24
C THR A 79 -9.54 11.99 0.38
N ASN A 80 -8.98 12.49 1.49
CA ASN A 80 -7.85 11.91 2.22
C ASN A 80 -6.68 11.55 1.29
N TYR A 81 -6.53 12.32 0.21
CA TYR A 81 -5.51 12.19 -0.80
C TYR A 81 -4.76 13.50 -0.96
N GLU A 82 -3.44 13.43 -0.87
CA GLU A 82 -2.57 14.60 -0.94
C GLU A 82 -1.49 14.38 -2.00
N GLU A 83 -1.30 15.37 -2.86
CA GLU A 83 -0.23 15.44 -3.87
C GLU A 83 0.44 16.84 -3.75
N PRO A 84 1.77 16.96 -3.83
CA PRO A 84 2.74 15.87 -3.93
C PRO A 84 3.05 15.23 -2.58
N ALA A 85 3.44 13.95 -2.60
CA ALA A 85 3.89 13.20 -1.44
C ALA A 85 5.30 12.66 -1.67
N GLN A 86 6.11 12.62 -0.61
CA GLN A 86 7.50 12.15 -0.69
C GLN A 86 7.60 10.64 -0.50
N THR A 87 8.37 9.99 -1.37
CA THR A 87 8.74 8.57 -1.28
C THR A 87 10.22 8.42 -1.70
N PRO A 88 10.89 7.29 -1.39
CA PRO A 88 12.25 7.04 -1.86
C PRO A 88 12.30 6.55 -3.31
N PHE A 89 11.17 6.47 -4.03
CA PHE A 89 11.12 6.04 -5.42
C PHE A 89 10.99 7.24 -6.35
N ASP A 90 11.61 7.14 -7.53
CA ASP A 90 11.54 8.21 -8.53
C ASP A 90 10.10 8.48 -8.96
N GLY A 91 9.85 9.72 -9.38
CA GLY A 91 8.55 10.19 -9.85
C GLY A 91 7.77 11.01 -8.82
N SER A 92 6.58 11.43 -9.24
CA SER A 92 5.63 12.17 -8.41
C SER A 92 4.59 11.23 -7.83
N TRP A 93 4.28 11.43 -6.55
CA TRP A 93 3.38 10.55 -5.80
C TRP A 93 2.28 11.36 -5.13
N GLY A 94 1.14 10.70 -4.93
CA GLY A 94 0.12 11.15 -3.98
C GLY A 94 -0.07 10.13 -2.87
N LYS A 95 -0.44 10.59 -1.68
CA LYS A 95 -0.61 9.76 -0.49
C LYS A 95 -2.07 9.66 -0.11
N PHE A 96 -2.53 8.43 0.12
CA PHE A 96 -3.76 8.16 0.85
C PHE A 96 -3.47 7.98 2.34
N SER A 97 -4.21 8.71 3.17
CA SER A 97 -4.25 8.46 4.62
C SER A 97 -5.13 7.25 4.90
N TRP A 98 -4.52 6.12 5.27
CA TRP A 98 -5.22 4.85 5.44
C TRP A 98 -4.60 4.01 6.55
N ALA A 99 -5.42 3.50 7.46
CA ALA A 99 -5.02 2.46 8.38
C ALA A 99 -5.74 1.18 7.98
N HIS A 100 -5.03 0.05 7.91
CA HIS A 100 -5.72 -1.24 7.97
C HIS A 100 -6.56 -1.26 9.23
N ASN A 101 -7.75 -1.87 9.15
CA ASN A 101 -8.80 -1.83 10.17
C ASN A 101 -8.26 -1.71 11.62
N ASN A 102 -9.02 -1.06 12.51
CA ASN A 102 -8.62 -0.80 13.91
C ASN A 102 -8.38 -2.08 14.77
N SER A 103 -8.28 -3.26 14.14
CA SER A 103 -8.07 -4.57 14.73
C SER A 103 -6.74 -5.20 14.33
N TRP A 104 -5.73 -4.42 13.92
CA TRP A 104 -4.39 -4.94 13.65
C TRP A 104 -3.88 -5.78 14.82
N ARG A 105 -3.67 -7.08 14.56
CA ARG A 105 -3.24 -8.04 15.57
C ARG A 105 -2.15 -8.91 14.98
N ALA A 106 -0.91 -8.44 15.06
CA ALA A 106 0.23 -9.23 14.67
C ALA A 106 0.48 -10.37 15.67
N THR A 107 0.63 -11.58 15.15
CA THR A 107 1.05 -12.79 15.87
C THR A 107 2.42 -13.23 15.34
N SER A 108 3.12 -14.13 16.05
CA SER A 108 4.38 -14.70 15.56
C SER A 108 4.20 -15.51 14.27
N ASP A 109 3.05 -16.15 14.10
CA ASP A 109 2.66 -16.83 12.87
C ASP A 109 1.85 -15.90 11.96
N LEU A 110 2.35 -15.67 10.75
CA LEU A 110 1.76 -14.79 9.73
C LEU A 110 0.39 -15.25 9.23
N SER A 111 0.07 -16.54 9.35
CA SER A 111 -1.19 -17.09 8.89
C SER A 111 -2.35 -16.84 9.86
N SER A 112 -2.06 -16.56 11.13
CA SER A 112 -3.05 -16.39 12.20
C SER A 112 -3.22 -14.94 12.68
N GLY A 113 -2.45 -13.99 12.14
CA GLY A 113 -2.53 -12.58 12.51
C GLY A 113 -2.31 -11.63 11.34
N SER A 114 -2.39 -10.32 11.62
CA SER A 114 -2.21 -9.27 10.63
C SER A 114 -0.78 -9.25 10.08
N ASN A 115 -0.68 -9.09 8.76
CA ASN A 115 0.56 -9.07 8.00
C ASN A 115 0.50 -8.03 6.86
N LEU A 116 1.62 -7.82 6.16
CA LEU A 116 1.70 -6.81 5.10
C LEU A 116 0.77 -7.11 3.92
N LEU A 117 0.50 -8.38 3.62
CA LEU A 117 -0.44 -8.75 2.56
C LEU A 117 -1.87 -8.33 2.93
N ASN A 118 -2.27 -8.44 4.21
CA ASN A 118 -3.56 -7.91 4.68
C ASN A 118 -3.62 -6.38 4.51
N PHE A 119 -2.54 -5.67 4.83
CA PHE A 119 -2.44 -4.21 4.65
C PHE A 119 -2.63 -3.83 3.17
N VAL A 120 -1.85 -4.43 2.26
CA VAL A 120 -1.91 -4.17 0.82
C VAL A 120 -3.27 -4.50 0.21
N ARG A 121 -3.90 -5.61 0.64
CA ARG A 121 -5.25 -5.96 0.18
C ARG A 121 -6.30 -4.95 0.63
N SER A 122 -6.14 -4.34 1.81
CA SER A 122 -7.06 -3.31 2.29
C SER A 122 -6.99 -1.99 1.54
N PHE A 123 -5.99 -1.76 0.67
CA PHE A 123 -6.02 -0.57 -0.21
C PHE A 123 -7.23 -0.62 -1.13
N GLN A 124 -7.69 -1.80 -1.53
CA GLN A 124 -8.94 -1.96 -2.28
C GLN A 124 -10.13 -1.33 -1.55
N ASP A 125 -10.19 -1.43 -0.23
CA ASP A 125 -11.30 -0.88 0.54
C ASP A 125 -11.27 0.65 0.46
N ARG A 126 -10.10 1.28 0.67
CA ARG A 126 -9.94 2.73 0.47
C ARG A 126 -10.24 3.17 -0.95
N LEU A 127 -9.75 2.41 -1.93
CA LEU A 127 -9.92 2.74 -3.35
C LEU A 127 -11.36 2.52 -3.83
N LYS A 128 -12.16 1.70 -3.15
CA LYS A 128 -13.59 1.52 -3.45
C LYS A 128 -14.46 2.62 -2.86
N GLU A 129 -14.00 3.30 -1.80
CA GLU A 129 -14.75 4.41 -1.23
C GLU A 129 -14.96 5.53 -2.26
N GLY A 130 -13.99 5.73 -3.18
CA GLY A 130 -14.13 6.62 -4.33
C GLY A 130 -14.45 8.08 -3.97
N LYS A 131 -14.31 8.42 -2.69
CA LYS A 131 -14.62 9.73 -2.15
C LYS A 131 -13.75 10.01 -0.97
#